data_AF-A0A2D4YEB3-F1
#
_entry.id   AF-A0A2D4YEB3-F1
#
_cell.length_a   1.000
_cell.length_b   1.000
_cell.length_c   1.000
_cell.angle_alpha   90.00
_cell.angle_beta   90.00
_cell.angle_gamma   90.00
#
_symmetry.space_group_name_H-M   'P 1'
#
loop_
_entity.id
_entity.type
_entity.pdbx_description
1 polymer ?
#
loop_
_entity_poly.entity_id
_entity_poly.type
_entity_poly.pdbx_seq_one_letter_code
_entity_poly.pdbx_strand_id
1 'polypeptide(L)'
;MKLKSESEKDAYWQSLYKTDQDTLLRLPTDNITAYDSLSTTLMIKTSLMFEIHGKEVYKKNNVVPILNFTHNYLSKANLIFWPIINQCVEIGGYINNFATGFPAYQLEAISNNFYQYSLSGQEEKYAKLVDKIEAFPKDPIIPKLVAAYQNQKELRTLNIKEVIGQWYVQPFKNLKEDFCFQILKLSDDNIYIKHGEYFQKLLLLDDGNRMKKFKIENEPFGWYYKLSSDNQLKLYNSNHENLIEYSQCN
;
A
#
# COMPACT_ATOMS: atom_id res chain seq x y z
N MET A 1 13.35 22.55 -7.16
CA MET A 1 12.85 23.90 -6.79
C MET A 1 13.29 24.15 -5.36
N LYS A 2 14.13 25.16 -5.08
CA LYS A 2 14.58 25.46 -3.71
C LYS A 2 13.71 26.58 -3.15
N LEU A 3 12.72 26.23 -2.32
CA LEU A 3 11.87 27.20 -1.61
C LEU A 3 12.74 27.96 -0.61
N LYS A 4 12.69 29.29 -0.63
CA LYS A 4 13.64 30.18 0.08
C LYS A 4 13.12 30.59 1.45
N SER A 5 11.81 30.64 1.65
CA SER A 5 11.16 31.11 2.88
C SER A 5 10.23 30.06 3.50
N GLU A 6 9.93 30.22 4.79
CA GLU A 6 8.93 29.40 5.48
C GLU A 6 7.53 29.55 4.87
N SER A 7 7.16 30.76 4.44
CA SER A 7 5.88 31.02 3.78
C SER A 7 5.74 30.24 2.47
N GLU A 8 6.80 30.15 1.66
CA GLU A 8 6.79 29.36 0.43
C GLU A 8 6.66 27.85 0.72
N LYS A 9 7.33 27.35 1.76
CA LYS A 9 7.21 25.94 2.19
C LYS A 9 5.79 25.63 2.68
N ASP A 10 5.21 26.52 3.48
CA ASP A 10 3.83 26.35 3.98
C ASP A 10 2.81 26.40 2.85
N ALA A 11 2.95 27.34 1.91
CA ALA A 11 2.11 27.41 0.71
C ALA A 11 2.23 26.14 -0.13
N TYR A 12 3.42 25.56 -0.25
CA TYR A 12 3.63 24.29 -0.95
C TYR A 12 2.94 23.13 -0.24
N TRP A 13 3.06 23.01 1.07
CA TRP A 13 2.34 22.00 1.85
C TRP A 13 0.82 22.12 1.70
N GLN A 14 0.28 23.34 1.77
CA GLN A 14 -1.15 23.58 1.56
C GLN A 14 -1.59 23.23 0.15
N SER A 15 -0.75 23.48 -0.87
CA SER A 15 -1.02 23.05 -2.23
C SER A 15 -1.07 21.53 -2.37
N LEU A 16 -0.14 20.80 -1.73
CA LEU A 16 -0.17 19.33 -1.71
C LEU A 16 -1.41 18.80 -0.98
N TYR A 17 -1.72 19.34 0.21
CA TYR A 17 -2.92 19.00 0.97
C TYR A 17 -4.18 19.20 0.15
N LYS A 18 -4.33 20.39 -0.46
CA LYS A 18 -5.48 20.71 -1.30
C LYS A 18 -5.59 19.74 -2.49
N THR A 19 -4.47 19.41 -3.12
CA THR A 19 -4.45 18.48 -4.26
C THR A 19 -4.91 17.08 -3.86
N ASP A 20 -4.44 16.57 -2.71
CA ASP A 20 -4.88 15.29 -2.14
C ASP A 20 -6.39 15.28 -1.84
N GLN A 21 -6.86 16.28 -1.09
CA GLN A 21 -8.26 16.36 -0.65
C GLN A 21 -9.25 16.65 -1.79
N ASP A 22 -8.93 17.59 -2.69
CA ASP A 22 -9.77 17.88 -3.86
C ASP A 22 -9.90 16.65 -4.75
N THR A 23 -8.86 15.80 -4.79
CA THR A 23 -8.92 14.55 -5.53
C THR A 23 -9.83 13.57 -4.82
N LEU A 24 -9.62 13.29 -3.52
CA LEU A 24 -10.49 12.40 -2.75
C LEU A 24 -11.99 12.76 -2.93
N LEU A 25 -12.34 14.05 -2.89
CA LEU A 25 -13.71 14.55 -2.97
C LEU A 25 -14.33 14.55 -4.38
N ARG A 26 -13.52 14.51 -5.44
CA ARG A 26 -14.00 14.60 -6.84
C ARG A 26 -14.01 13.26 -7.55
N LEU A 27 -13.71 12.16 -6.85
CA LEU A 27 -13.61 10.85 -7.46
C LEU A 27 -14.99 10.20 -7.59
N PRO A 28 -15.42 9.85 -8.81
CA PRO A 28 -16.37 8.76 -8.95
C PRO A 28 -15.65 7.45 -8.55
N THR A 29 -16.42 6.51 -7.96
CA THR A 29 -15.95 5.24 -7.41
C THR A 29 -15.28 4.31 -8.45
N ASP A 30 -15.33 4.66 -9.73
CA ASP A 30 -14.87 3.89 -10.88
C ASP A 30 -13.48 4.30 -11.41
N ASN A 31 -12.84 5.37 -10.90
CA ASN A 31 -11.53 5.83 -11.40
C ASN A 31 -10.37 5.76 -10.39
N ILE A 32 -10.14 4.55 -9.86
CA ILE A 32 -9.04 4.22 -8.94
C ILE A 32 -7.65 4.53 -9.55
N THR A 33 -7.52 4.48 -10.88
CA THR A 33 -6.27 4.74 -11.62
C THR A 33 -5.79 6.19 -11.50
N ALA A 34 -6.71 7.16 -11.55
CA ALA A 34 -6.38 8.57 -11.37
C ALA A 34 -5.86 8.85 -9.95
N TYR A 35 -6.44 8.18 -8.94
CA TYR A 35 -6.09 8.35 -7.54
C TYR A 35 -4.67 7.87 -7.23
N ASP A 36 -4.31 6.63 -7.58
CA ASP A 36 -2.98 6.08 -7.27
C ASP A 36 -1.84 6.83 -7.99
N SER A 37 -2.10 7.26 -9.24
CA SER A 37 -1.15 8.10 -9.98
C SER A 37 -0.86 9.41 -9.26
N LEU A 38 -1.87 9.97 -8.60
CA LEU A 38 -1.71 11.19 -7.83
C LEU A 38 -1.03 10.91 -6.49
N SER A 39 -1.42 9.87 -5.75
CA SER A 39 -0.85 9.55 -4.43
C SER A 39 0.64 9.24 -4.50
N THR A 40 1.09 8.43 -5.47
CA THR A 40 2.54 8.20 -5.66
C THR A 40 3.26 9.49 -6.13
N THR A 41 2.63 10.32 -6.96
CA THR A 41 3.21 11.62 -7.36
C THR A 41 3.32 12.58 -6.16
N LEU A 42 2.33 12.59 -5.26
CA LEU A 42 2.34 13.36 -4.03
C LEU A 42 3.42 12.87 -3.07
N MET A 43 3.61 11.55 -2.93
CA MET A 43 4.75 10.97 -2.22
C MET A 43 6.10 11.44 -2.81
N ILE A 44 6.25 11.49 -4.14
CA ILE A 44 7.46 12.00 -4.79
C ILE A 44 7.69 13.48 -4.43
N LYS A 45 6.66 14.31 -4.52
CA LYS A 45 6.72 15.75 -4.18
C LYS A 45 7.04 15.96 -2.69
N THR A 46 6.46 15.16 -1.81
CA THR A 46 6.78 15.18 -0.38
C THR A 46 8.21 14.74 -0.14
N SER A 47 8.68 13.66 -0.77
CA SER A 47 10.06 13.20 -0.65
C SER A 47 11.06 14.27 -1.12
N LEU A 48 10.74 14.99 -2.21
CA LEU A 48 11.53 16.14 -2.67
C LEU A 48 11.63 17.26 -1.63
N MET A 49 10.57 17.52 -0.86
CA MET A 49 10.63 18.52 0.21
C MET A 49 11.66 18.12 1.27
N PHE A 50 11.66 16.86 1.71
CA PHE A 50 12.63 16.35 2.67
C PHE A 50 14.05 16.32 2.10
N GLU A 51 14.24 15.89 0.85
CA GLU A 51 15.57 15.81 0.22
C GLU A 51 16.20 17.19 0.00
N ILE A 52 15.41 18.20 -0.39
CA ILE A 52 15.92 19.56 -0.67
C ILE A 52 16.07 20.39 0.62
N HIS A 53 15.16 20.24 1.57
CA HIS A 53 15.05 21.14 2.73
C HIS A 53 15.38 20.49 4.08
N GLY A 54 15.69 19.19 4.12
CA GLY A 54 15.90 18.45 5.35
C GLY A 54 14.58 18.12 6.06
N LYS A 55 14.65 17.37 7.16
CA LYS A 55 13.46 16.96 7.93
C LYS A 55 12.76 18.12 8.63
N GLU A 56 13.48 19.22 8.85
CA GLU A 56 13.00 20.45 9.47
C GLU A 56 11.90 21.14 8.65
N VAL A 57 11.72 20.75 7.37
CA VAL A 57 10.62 21.18 6.52
C VAL A 57 9.26 20.67 7.02
N TYR A 58 9.25 19.59 7.81
CA TYR A 58 8.06 19.02 8.41
C TYR A 58 7.71 19.72 9.72
N LYS A 59 6.44 20.12 9.86
CA LYS A 59 5.88 20.74 11.07
C LYS A 59 4.96 19.75 11.77
N LYS A 60 4.92 19.80 13.10
CA LYS A 60 4.13 18.90 13.96
C LYS A 60 2.63 18.87 13.61
N ASN A 61 2.08 19.92 13.03
CA ASN A 61 0.67 20.01 12.62
C ASN A 61 0.44 19.65 11.13
N ASN A 62 1.47 19.20 10.41
CA ASN A 62 1.35 18.84 9.01
C ASN A 62 0.90 17.37 8.88
N VAL A 63 -0.28 17.17 8.30
CA VAL A 63 -0.84 15.85 8.01
C VAL A 63 -0.44 15.30 6.64
N VAL A 64 0.12 16.14 5.75
CA VAL A 64 0.31 15.80 4.33
C VAL A 64 1.12 14.51 4.13
N PRO A 65 2.27 14.29 4.79
CA PRO A 65 3.00 13.03 4.63
C PRO A 65 2.19 11.81 5.05
N ILE A 66 1.33 11.94 6.07
CA ILE A 66 0.47 10.86 6.58
C ILE A 66 -0.58 10.53 5.52
N LEU A 67 -1.27 11.54 5.00
CA LEU A 67 -2.32 11.38 3.98
C LEU A 67 -1.75 10.83 2.67
N ASN A 68 -0.66 11.42 2.17
CA ASN A 68 -0.01 10.94 0.94
C ASN A 68 0.42 9.48 1.07
N PHE A 69 0.73 9.01 2.29
CA PHE A 69 1.00 7.62 2.57
C PHE A 69 -0.25 6.76 2.63
N THR A 70 -1.25 7.11 3.44
CA THR A 70 -2.43 6.27 3.65
C THR A 70 -3.40 6.27 2.48
N HIS A 71 -3.35 7.30 1.63
CA HIS A 71 -4.15 7.41 0.41
C HIS A 71 -3.46 6.78 -0.81
N ASN A 72 -2.34 6.09 -0.67
CA ASN A 72 -1.70 5.42 -1.80
C ASN A 72 -2.17 3.97 -1.87
N TYR A 73 -2.48 3.43 -3.06
CA TYR A 73 -2.87 2.02 -3.22
C TYR A 73 -1.70 1.14 -3.70
N LEU A 74 -0.63 1.74 -4.22
CA LEU A 74 0.60 1.06 -4.62
C LEU A 74 1.44 0.61 -3.41
N SER A 75 1.24 -0.61 -2.92
CA SER A 75 1.87 -1.11 -1.67
C SER A 75 3.39 -0.99 -1.65
N LYS A 76 4.06 -1.16 -2.80
CA LYS A 76 5.51 -0.98 -2.92
C LYS A 76 5.92 0.47 -2.60
N ALA A 77 5.14 1.45 -3.06
CA ALA A 77 5.40 2.86 -2.78
C ALA A 77 5.25 3.20 -1.29
N ASN A 78 4.31 2.57 -0.57
CA ASN A 78 4.24 2.71 0.89
C ASN A 78 5.53 2.27 1.57
N LEU A 79 6.08 1.11 1.21
CA LEU A 79 7.34 0.64 1.81
C LEU A 79 8.50 1.56 1.47
N ILE A 80 8.58 2.05 0.24
CA ILE A 80 9.61 3.01 -0.19
C ILE A 80 9.49 4.34 0.57
N PHE A 81 8.27 4.78 0.88
CA PHE A 81 8.00 6.05 1.55
C PHE A 81 8.12 5.97 3.08
N TRP A 82 8.19 4.77 3.66
CA TRP A 82 8.32 4.56 5.11
C TRP A 82 9.44 5.38 5.79
N PRO A 83 10.64 5.58 5.19
CA PRO A 83 11.67 6.42 5.80
C PRO A 83 11.25 7.90 5.99
N ILE A 84 10.35 8.43 5.15
CA ILE A 84 9.76 9.77 5.35
C ILE A 84 8.80 9.75 6.55
N ILE A 85 8.00 8.69 6.70
CA ILE A 85 7.13 8.49 7.85
C ILE A 85 7.95 8.43 9.14
N ASN A 86 9.05 7.66 9.17
CA ASN A 86 9.94 7.61 10.33
C ASN A 86 10.51 9.00 10.69
N GLN A 87 10.92 9.81 9.71
CA GLN A 87 11.36 11.19 9.98
C GLN A 87 10.24 12.06 10.56
N CYS A 88 9.00 11.88 10.14
CA CYS A 88 7.86 12.56 10.73
C CYS A 88 7.62 12.10 12.18
N VAL A 89 7.75 10.80 12.48
CA VAL A 89 7.62 10.23 13.83
C VAL A 89 8.68 10.77 14.77
N GLU A 90 9.94 10.89 14.32
CA GLU A 90 11.03 11.50 15.10
C GLU A 90 10.69 12.94 15.55
N ILE A 91 9.99 13.70 14.70
CA ILE A 91 9.56 15.07 14.99
C ILE A 91 8.29 15.08 15.87
N GLY A 92 7.41 14.10 15.67
CA GLY A 92 6.15 13.93 16.39
C GLY A 92 5.06 14.90 15.95
N GLY A 93 4.03 15.05 16.79
CA GLY A 93 2.86 15.88 16.49
C GLY A 93 1.68 15.06 15.99
N TYR A 94 1.01 15.52 14.93
CA TYR A 94 -0.16 14.86 14.36
C TYR A 94 0.11 13.43 13.93
N ILE A 95 1.32 13.06 13.54
CA ILE A 95 1.62 11.67 13.23
C ILE A 95 1.33 10.69 14.38
N ASN A 96 1.42 11.15 15.63
CA ASN A 96 1.15 10.33 16.81
C ASN A 96 -0.35 10.25 17.16
N ASN A 97 -1.16 11.21 16.70
CA ASN A 97 -2.54 11.39 17.17
C ASN A 97 -3.58 11.42 16.05
N PHE A 98 -3.16 11.47 14.77
CA PHE A 98 -4.06 11.51 13.64
C PHE A 98 -4.71 10.13 13.44
N ALA A 99 -6.04 10.11 13.34
CA ALA A 99 -6.84 8.88 13.37
C ALA A 99 -6.53 8.03 14.61
N THR A 100 -6.01 6.82 14.42
CA THR A 100 -5.61 5.90 15.51
C THR A 100 -4.16 6.08 15.97
N GLY A 101 -3.44 7.05 15.40
CA GLY A 101 -2.05 7.33 15.71
C GLY A 101 -1.05 6.34 15.10
N PHE A 102 0.24 6.65 15.25
CA PHE A 102 1.33 5.77 14.83
C PHE A 102 1.56 4.63 15.84
N PRO A 103 1.84 3.40 15.40
CA PRO A 103 1.94 2.94 14.00
C PRO A 103 0.62 2.43 13.40
N ALA A 104 -0.48 2.47 14.17
CA ALA A 104 -1.74 1.81 13.82
C ALA A 104 -2.26 2.22 12.44
N TYR A 105 -2.40 3.52 12.17
CA TYR A 105 -2.98 4.00 10.90
C TYR A 105 -2.10 3.68 9.68
N GLN A 106 -0.77 3.73 9.85
CA GLN A 106 0.17 3.44 8.78
C GLN A 106 0.30 1.93 8.52
N LEU A 107 0.26 1.10 9.56
CA LEU A 107 0.22 -0.36 9.42
C LEU A 107 -1.08 -0.82 8.77
N GLU A 108 -2.21 -0.21 9.13
CA GLU A 108 -3.51 -0.46 8.48
C GLU A 108 -3.41 -0.21 6.97
N ALA A 109 -2.82 0.91 6.54
CA ALA A 109 -2.65 1.21 5.13
C ALA A 109 -1.75 0.19 4.40
N ILE A 110 -0.61 -0.20 5.00
CA ILE A 110 0.27 -1.21 4.38
C ILE A 110 -0.45 -2.56 4.27
N SER A 111 -1.08 -3.01 5.36
CA SER A 111 -1.77 -4.30 5.42
C SER A 111 -2.93 -4.36 4.43
N ASN A 112 -3.74 -3.31 4.36
CA ASN A 112 -4.85 -3.23 3.40
C ASN A 112 -4.37 -3.21 1.96
N ASN A 113 -3.30 -2.46 1.66
CA ASN A 113 -2.79 -2.41 0.29
C ASN A 113 -2.22 -3.75 -0.18
N PHE A 114 -1.58 -4.53 0.70
CA PHE A 114 -1.13 -5.87 0.33
C PHE A 114 -2.28 -6.88 0.29
N TYR A 115 -3.05 -7.03 1.36
CA TYR A 115 -3.95 -8.18 1.52
C TYR A 115 -5.42 -7.83 1.75
N GLN A 116 -5.77 -6.53 1.76
CA GLN A 116 -7.07 -6.04 2.19
C GLN A 116 -7.47 -6.64 3.54
N TYR A 117 -6.50 -6.72 4.46
CA TYR A 117 -6.63 -7.30 5.79
C TYR A 117 -6.47 -6.19 6.83
N SER A 118 -7.47 -6.03 7.70
CA SER A 118 -7.43 -5.00 8.72
C SER A 118 -6.63 -5.46 9.93
N LEU A 119 -5.84 -4.53 10.48
CA LEU A 119 -5.08 -4.65 11.72
C LEU A 119 -5.76 -3.93 12.89
N SER A 120 -6.93 -3.31 12.68
CA SER A 120 -7.70 -2.67 13.74
C SER A 120 -7.94 -3.62 14.92
N GLY A 121 -7.60 -3.18 16.14
CA GLY A 121 -7.73 -3.97 17.37
C GLY A 121 -6.71 -5.10 17.51
N GLN A 122 -5.57 -5.02 16.83
CA GLN A 122 -4.48 -6.02 16.90
C GLN A 122 -3.16 -5.38 17.33
N GLU A 123 -3.22 -4.48 18.32
CA GLU A 123 -2.11 -3.68 18.82
C GLU A 123 -0.91 -4.54 19.25
N GLU A 124 -1.15 -5.76 19.72
CA GLU A 124 -0.11 -6.70 20.15
C GLU A 124 0.84 -7.12 19.01
N LYS A 125 0.41 -6.93 17.75
CA LYS A 125 1.21 -7.28 16.55
C LYS A 125 2.07 -6.12 16.07
N TYR A 126 1.73 -4.87 16.41
CA TYR A 126 2.25 -3.69 15.72
C TYR A 126 3.77 -3.59 15.77
N ALA A 127 4.39 -3.77 16.94
CA ALA A 127 5.84 -3.67 17.09
C ALA A 127 6.57 -4.64 16.15
N LYS A 128 6.14 -5.91 16.10
CA LYS A 128 6.74 -6.93 15.23
C LYS A 128 6.56 -6.61 13.74
N LEU A 129 5.44 -6.00 13.36
CA LEU A 129 5.18 -5.62 11.97
C LEU A 129 6.02 -4.41 11.56
N VAL A 130 6.20 -3.43 12.45
CA VAL A 130 7.12 -2.29 12.22
C VAL A 130 8.54 -2.79 12.00
N ASP A 131 9.07 -3.67 12.87
CA ASP A 131 10.42 -4.23 12.72
C ASP A 131 10.67 -4.85 11.33
N LYS A 132 9.64 -5.50 10.76
CA LYS A 132 9.69 -6.09 9.42
C LYS A 132 9.77 -5.04 8.31
N ILE A 133 9.08 -3.91 8.47
CA ILE A 133 9.13 -2.80 7.51
C ILE A 133 10.47 -2.08 7.60
N GLU A 134 11.02 -1.90 8.81
CA GLU A 134 12.30 -1.18 9.01
C GLU A 134 13.51 -1.91 8.42
N ALA A 135 13.40 -3.23 8.22
CA ALA A 135 14.37 -4.03 7.51
C ALA A 135 14.39 -3.78 5.98
N PHE A 136 13.43 -3.02 5.44
CA PHE A 136 13.35 -2.75 4.01
C PHE A 136 14.45 -1.78 3.53
N PRO A 137 15.06 -1.99 2.33
CA PRO A 137 16.20 -1.19 1.88
C PRO A 137 15.91 0.31 1.74
N LYS A 138 16.77 1.14 2.31
CA LYS A 138 16.61 2.60 2.45
C LYS A 138 17.17 3.44 1.29
N ASP A 139 17.68 2.83 0.22
CA ASP A 139 18.31 3.55 -0.92
C ASP A 139 17.31 4.43 -1.69
N PRO A 140 17.77 5.41 -2.51
CA PRO A 140 17.07 6.66 -2.78
C PRO A 140 15.57 6.55 -3.02
N ILE A 141 14.81 7.29 -2.21
CA ILE A 141 13.34 7.24 -2.15
C ILE A 141 12.72 7.66 -3.48
N ILE A 142 13.14 8.81 -4.03
CA ILE A 142 12.50 9.39 -5.23
C ILE A 142 12.65 8.50 -6.46
N PRO A 143 13.85 8.03 -6.87
CA PRO A 143 13.98 7.14 -8.02
C PRO A 143 13.16 5.85 -7.89
N LYS A 144 13.08 5.28 -6.69
CA LYS A 144 12.27 4.07 -6.42
C LYS A 144 10.77 4.34 -6.54
N LEU A 145 10.28 5.47 -6.04
CA LEU A 145 8.87 5.87 -6.20
C LEU A 145 8.53 6.10 -7.67
N VAL A 146 9.41 6.77 -8.43
CA VAL A 146 9.24 6.96 -9.88
C VAL A 146 9.19 5.61 -10.59
N ALA A 147 10.11 4.69 -10.28
CA ALA A 147 10.11 3.36 -10.88
C ALA A 147 8.85 2.55 -10.53
N ALA A 148 8.39 2.62 -9.28
CA ALA A 148 7.16 1.95 -8.85
C ALA A 148 5.93 2.50 -9.61
N TYR A 149 5.86 3.82 -9.79
CA TYR A 149 4.80 4.46 -10.58
C TYR A 149 4.82 4.03 -12.06
N GLN A 150 5.99 4.00 -12.70
CA GLN A 150 6.11 3.59 -14.09
C GLN A 150 5.76 2.11 -14.28
N ASN A 151 6.23 1.23 -13.38
CA ASN A 151 5.85 -0.18 -13.41
C ASN A 151 4.33 -0.36 -13.34
N GLN A 152 3.63 0.39 -12.48
CA GLN A 152 2.17 0.30 -12.40
C GLN A 152 1.49 0.74 -13.71
N LYS A 153 2.05 1.71 -14.44
CA LYS A 153 1.57 2.08 -15.77
C LYS A 153 1.79 0.97 -16.79
N GLU A 154 2.97 0.37 -16.79
CA GLU A 154 3.32 -0.72 -17.71
C GLU A 154 2.42 -1.94 -17.49
N LEU A 155 2.16 -2.33 -16.24
CA LEU A 155 1.27 -3.45 -15.91
C LEU A 155 -0.15 -3.27 -16.46
N ARG A 156 -0.65 -2.03 -16.53
CA ARG A 156 -1.98 -1.73 -17.09
C ARG A 156 -2.05 -1.86 -18.61
N THR A 157 -0.92 -1.92 -19.30
CA THR A 157 -0.88 -2.19 -20.74
C THR A 157 -0.95 -3.68 -21.06
N LEU A 158 -0.78 -4.54 -20.05
CA LEU A 158 -0.87 -5.98 -20.20
C LEU A 158 -2.33 -6.43 -20.28
N ASN A 159 -2.57 -7.43 -21.12
CA ASN A 159 -3.90 -8.02 -21.25
C ASN A 159 -4.09 -9.19 -20.28
N ILE A 160 -5.30 -9.37 -19.76
CA ILE A 160 -5.67 -10.54 -18.96
C ILE A 160 -5.73 -11.76 -19.89
N LYS A 161 -4.86 -12.75 -19.63
CA LYS A 161 -4.85 -14.04 -20.35
C LYS A 161 -5.85 -15.02 -19.73
N GLU A 162 -5.91 -15.06 -18.41
CA GLU A 162 -6.70 -16.04 -17.66
C GLU A 162 -7.07 -15.50 -16.29
N VAL A 163 -8.31 -15.67 -15.86
CA VAL A 163 -8.71 -15.45 -14.46
C VAL A 163 -8.67 -16.79 -13.75
N ILE A 164 -7.80 -16.91 -12.74
CA ILE A 164 -7.62 -18.14 -11.95
C ILE A 164 -8.76 -18.28 -10.94
N GLY A 165 -9.19 -17.17 -10.33
CA GLY A 165 -10.33 -17.16 -9.42
C GLY A 165 -10.66 -15.77 -8.93
N GLN A 166 -11.82 -15.65 -8.28
CA GLN A 166 -12.35 -14.41 -7.76
C GLN A 166 -12.98 -14.64 -6.38
N TRP A 167 -12.66 -13.76 -5.43
CA TRP A 167 -13.12 -13.86 -4.05
C TRP A 167 -13.55 -12.50 -3.52
N TYR A 168 -14.49 -12.51 -2.58
CA TYR A 168 -14.87 -11.30 -1.87
C TYR A 168 -13.70 -10.77 -1.03
N VAL A 169 -13.59 -9.45 -0.96
CA VAL A 169 -12.70 -8.82 0.00
C VAL A 169 -13.23 -9.08 1.42
N GLN A 170 -12.32 -9.46 2.32
CA GLN A 170 -12.65 -9.84 3.69
C GLN A 170 -11.58 -9.26 4.64
N PRO A 171 -11.78 -8.03 5.14
CA PRO A 171 -10.82 -7.38 6.04
C PRO A 171 -10.72 -8.05 7.41
N PHE A 172 -11.77 -8.77 7.81
CA PHE A 172 -11.79 -9.61 9.02
C PHE A 172 -12.34 -11.00 8.70
N LYS A 173 -12.09 -11.96 9.59
CA LYS A 173 -12.54 -13.36 9.44
C LYS A 173 -14.05 -13.48 9.20
N ASN A 174 -14.83 -12.62 9.84
CA ASN A 174 -16.29 -12.70 9.88
C ASN A 174 -16.95 -11.54 9.13
N LEU A 175 -16.20 -10.75 8.37
CA LEU A 175 -16.72 -9.62 7.61
C LEU A 175 -16.36 -9.78 6.15
N LYS A 176 -17.37 -9.63 5.29
CA LYS A 176 -17.28 -9.72 3.84
C LYS A 176 -17.78 -8.41 3.25
N GLU A 177 -16.99 -7.87 2.33
CA GLU A 177 -17.36 -6.69 1.56
C GLU A 177 -18.17 -7.08 0.31
N ASP A 178 -18.86 -6.11 -0.28
CA ASP A 178 -19.70 -6.32 -1.48
C ASP A 178 -18.91 -6.25 -2.81
N PHE A 179 -17.58 -6.17 -2.73
CA PHE A 179 -16.69 -6.16 -3.88
C PHE A 179 -15.62 -7.24 -3.78
N CYS A 180 -15.05 -7.57 -4.93
CA CYS A 180 -14.20 -8.74 -5.11
C CYS A 180 -12.83 -8.39 -5.65
N PHE A 181 -11.89 -9.31 -5.43
CA PHE A 181 -10.57 -9.29 -6.04
C PHE A 181 -10.33 -10.58 -6.81
N GLN A 182 -9.39 -10.53 -7.76
CA GLN A 182 -9.10 -11.64 -8.64
C GLN A 182 -7.64 -12.07 -8.51
N ILE A 183 -7.37 -13.36 -8.64
CA ILE A 183 -6.04 -13.86 -9.01
C ILE A 183 -6.11 -14.21 -10.49
N LEU A 184 -5.16 -13.74 -11.27
CA LEU A 184 -5.18 -13.86 -12.73
C LEU A 184 -3.77 -13.91 -13.32
N LYS A 185 -3.68 -14.33 -14.57
CA LYS A 185 -2.46 -14.34 -15.38
C LYS A 185 -2.53 -13.24 -16.44
N LEU A 186 -1.48 -12.43 -16.54
CA LEU A 186 -1.38 -11.37 -17.55
C LEU A 186 -0.55 -11.81 -18.77
N SER A 187 -0.48 -10.96 -19.80
CA SER A 187 0.16 -11.26 -21.08
C SER A 187 1.66 -11.51 -21.03
N ASP A 188 2.32 -11.08 -19.95
CA ASP A 188 3.73 -11.36 -19.63
C ASP A 188 3.94 -12.74 -18.96
N ASP A 189 2.89 -13.55 -18.90
CA ASP A 189 2.84 -14.89 -18.29
C ASP A 189 3.06 -14.95 -16.78
N ASN A 190 3.10 -13.81 -16.10
CA ASN A 190 3.15 -13.76 -14.63
C ASN A 190 1.74 -13.79 -14.02
N ILE A 191 1.66 -14.19 -12.75
CA ILE A 191 0.43 -14.22 -11.96
C ILE A 191 0.34 -12.95 -11.11
N TYR A 192 -0.86 -12.41 -11.01
CA TYR A 192 -1.14 -11.17 -10.30
C TYR A 192 -2.40 -11.29 -9.45
N ILE A 193 -2.46 -10.51 -8.38
CA ILE A 193 -3.72 -10.14 -7.73
C ILE A 193 -4.22 -8.82 -8.33
N LYS A 194 -5.51 -8.75 -8.68
CA LYS A 194 -6.19 -7.56 -9.20
C LYS A 194 -7.21 -7.05 -8.18
N HIS A 195 -7.07 -5.79 -7.79
CA HIS A 195 -8.04 -5.02 -7.01
C HIS A 195 -8.45 -3.78 -7.80
N GLY A 196 -9.70 -3.71 -8.27
CA GLY A 196 -10.10 -2.67 -9.22
C GLY A 196 -9.19 -2.69 -10.45
N GLU A 197 -8.49 -1.58 -10.71
CA GLU A 197 -7.55 -1.41 -11.85
C GLU A 197 -6.06 -1.51 -11.43
N TYR A 198 -5.82 -2.10 -10.26
CA TYR A 198 -4.49 -2.25 -9.69
C TYR A 198 -4.05 -3.71 -9.71
N PHE A 199 -2.77 -3.94 -10.01
CA PHE A 199 -2.19 -5.26 -10.18
C PHE A 199 -0.96 -5.39 -9.28
N GLN A 200 -0.84 -6.48 -8.53
CA GLN A 200 0.39 -6.82 -7.82
C GLN A 200 0.85 -8.20 -8.21
N LYS A 201 2.14 -8.31 -8.53
CA LYS A 201 2.73 -9.58 -8.92
C LYS A 201 2.72 -10.55 -7.73
N LEU A 202 2.28 -11.78 -7.98
CA LEU A 202 2.37 -12.90 -7.06
C LEU A 202 3.61 -13.73 -7.37
N LEU A 203 4.44 -13.93 -6.36
CA LEU A 203 5.57 -14.85 -6.38
C LEU A 203 5.09 -16.24 -5.96
N LEU A 204 5.32 -17.24 -6.81
CA LEU A 204 5.04 -18.63 -6.49
C LEU A 204 6.13 -19.16 -5.54
N LEU A 205 5.72 -19.53 -4.32
CA LEU A 205 6.61 -20.07 -3.30
C LEU A 205 6.64 -21.60 -3.32
N ASP A 206 5.54 -22.23 -3.74
CA ASP A 206 5.35 -23.69 -3.74
C ASP A 206 4.27 -24.04 -4.78
N ASP A 207 4.58 -24.99 -5.67
CA ASP A 207 3.69 -25.44 -6.76
C ASP A 207 3.25 -26.90 -6.54
N GLY A 208 2.74 -27.18 -5.34
CA GLY A 208 2.24 -28.51 -5.00
C GLY A 208 0.97 -28.88 -5.78
N ASN A 209 0.86 -30.15 -6.17
CA ASN A 209 -0.26 -30.68 -6.97
C ASN A 209 -1.67 -30.42 -6.39
N ARG A 210 -1.80 -30.26 -5.07
CA ARG A 210 -3.08 -29.99 -4.40
C ARG A 210 -3.23 -28.55 -3.92
N MET A 211 -2.11 -27.82 -3.83
CA MET A 211 -2.09 -26.51 -3.21
C MET A 211 -0.87 -25.72 -3.67
N LYS A 212 -1.13 -24.49 -4.11
CA LYS A 212 -0.10 -23.52 -4.47
C LYS A 212 0.02 -22.47 -3.39
N LYS A 213 1.25 -22.03 -3.13
CA LYS A 213 1.53 -20.92 -2.21
C LYS A 213 2.00 -19.71 -2.98
N PHE A 214 1.37 -18.57 -2.72
CA PHE A 214 1.73 -17.31 -3.35
C PHE A 214 2.02 -16.25 -2.30
N LYS A 215 3.00 -15.40 -2.56
CA LYS A 215 3.24 -14.19 -1.78
C LYS A 215 3.27 -13.00 -2.72
N ILE A 216 2.69 -11.87 -2.30
CA ILE A 216 2.79 -10.64 -3.08
C ILE A 216 4.24 -10.16 -3.09
N GLU A 217 4.72 -9.74 -4.27
CA GLU A 217 6.08 -9.22 -4.41
C GLU A 217 6.33 -8.04 -3.47
N ASN A 218 7.48 -8.06 -2.78
CA ASN A 218 7.90 -7.06 -1.79
C ASN A 218 7.08 -7.02 -0.49
N GLU A 219 6.16 -7.95 -0.25
CA GLU A 219 5.43 -8.03 1.01
C GLU A 219 6.40 -8.20 2.22
N PRO A 220 6.23 -7.41 3.30
CA PRO A 220 7.24 -7.34 4.37
C PRO A 220 6.99 -8.28 5.55
N PHE A 221 5.75 -8.67 5.84
CA PHE A 221 5.35 -9.35 7.08
C PHE A 221 5.56 -10.87 7.07
N GLY A 222 5.79 -11.45 5.88
CA GLY A 222 5.91 -12.89 5.67
C GLY A 222 4.55 -13.57 5.54
N TRP A 223 3.52 -12.82 5.16
CA TRP A 223 2.19 -13.37 4.89
C TRP A 223 2.13 -13.93 3.48
N TYR A 224 1.21 -14.86 3.25
CA TYR A 224 1.08 -15.55 1.98
C TYR A 224 -0.31 -16.17 1.80
N TYR A 225 -0.71 -16.32 0.55
CA TYR A 225 -1.91 -17.06 0.16
C TYR A 225 -1.62 -18.54 0.01
N LYS A 226 -2.59 -19.39 0.37
CA LYS A 226 -2.71 -20.77 -0.10
C LYS A 226 -3.94 -20.90 -0.99
N LEU A 227 -3.74 -21.38 -2.21
CA LEU A 227 -4.80 -21.69 -3.16
C LEU A 227 -4.84 -23.19 -3.40
N SER A 228 -5.94 -23.84 -3.05
CA SER A 228 -6.15 -25.26 -3.29
C SER A 228 -6.64 -25.54 -4.72
N SER A 229 -6.56 -26.81 -5.14
CA SER A 229 -7.06 -27.26 -6.45
C SER A 229 -8.58 -27.14 -6.62
N ASP A 230 -9.35 -27.06 -5.52
CA ASP A 230 -10.79 -26.78 -5.52
C ASP A 230 -11.11 -25.28 -5.35
N ASN A 231 -10.12 -24.42 -5.61
CA ASN A 231 -10.27 -22.96 -5.65
C ASN A 231 -10.67 -22.33 -4.30
N GLN A 232 -10.28 -22.96 -3.19
CA GLN A 232 -10.33 -22.35 -1.86
C GLN A 232 -9.08 -21.51 -1.65
N LEU A 233 -9.28 -20.24 -1.27
CA LEU A 233 -8.19 -19.30 -1.01
C LEU A 233 -8.17 -18.94 0.47
N LYS A 234 -6.98 -19.00 1.08
CA LYS A 234 -6.77 -18.63 2.49
C LYS A 234 -5.53 -17.77 2.65
N LEU A 235 -5.58 -16.76 3.51
CA LEU A 235 -4.44 -15.94 3.91
C LEU A 235 -3.81 -16.48 5.18
N TYR A 236 -2.48 -16.60 5.20
CA TYR A 236 -1.71 -17.06 6.36
C TYR A 236 -0.66 -16.04 6.75
N ASN A 237 -0.36 -15.96 8.05
CA ASN A 237 0.78 -15.21 8.55
C ASN A 237 2.07 -16.05 8.54
N SER A 238 3.18 -15.42 8.96
CA SER A 238 4.50 -16.04 9.03
C SER A 238 4.62 -17.18 10.03
N ASN A 239 3.68 -17.31 10.98
CA ASN A 239 3.59 -18.44 11.91
C ASN A 239 2.68 -19.57 11.40
N HIS A 240 2.25 -19.51 10.13
CA HIS A 240 1.29 -20.43 9.53
C HIS A 240 -0.11 -20.43 10.17
N GLU A 241 -0.46 -19.37 10.88
CA GLU A 241 -1.81 -19.17 11.39
C GLU A 241 -2.72 -18.66 10.28
N ASN A 242 -3.92 -19.21 10.20
CA ASN A 242 -4.93 -18.79 9.24
C ASN A 242 -5.53 -17.43 9.67
N LEU A 243 -5.32 -16.42 8.82
CA LEU A 243 -5.83 -15.07 9.00
C LEU A 243 -7.23 -14.92 8.41
N ILE A 244 -7.46 -15.39 7.19
CA ILE A 244 -8.73 -15.24 6.45
C ILE A 244 -8.99 -16.50 5.61
N GLU A 245 -10.24 -16.97 5.61
CA GLU A 245 -10.76 -17.91 4.61
C GLU A 245 -11.68 -17.13 3.66
N TYR A 246 -11.26 -16.96 2.41
CA TYR A 246 -12.00 -16.12 1.47
C TYR A 246 -13.17 -16.88 0.85
N SER A 247 -14.31 -16.20 0.80
CA SER A 247 -15.51 -16.66 0.12
C SER A 247 -15.38 -16.38 -1.38
N GLN A 248 -15.72 -17.36 -2.21
CA GLN A 248 -15.79 -17.15 -3.66
C GLN A 248 -16.84 -16.09 -4.01
N CYS A 249 -16.50 -15.25 -4.98
CA CYS A 249 -17.39 -14.25 -5.54
C CYS A 249 -18.11 -14.86 -6.73
N ASN A 250 -19.44 -14.95 -6.63
CA ASN A 250 -20.30 -15.50 -7.68
C ASN A 250 -20.72 -14.42 -8.68
#